data_AF-A0A346Y586-F1
#
_entry.id   AF-A0A346Y586-F1
#
_cell.length_a   1.000
_cell.length_b   1.000
_cell.length_c   1.000
_cell.angle_alpha   90.00
_cell.angle_beta   90.00
_cell.angle_gamma   90.00
#
_symmetry.space_group_name_H-M   'P 1'
#
loop_
_entity.id
_entity.type
_entity.pdbx_description
1 polymer ?
#
loop_
_entity_poly.entity_id
_entity_poly.type
_entity_poly.pdbx_seq_one_letter_code
_entity_poly.pdbx_strand_id
1 'polypeptide(L)'
;MSDPTATQPVTVYWRPGCGFCAGLLRGLEKTGLAHERVNIWEDEAAAAHVRSVANGNETVPTVTVGDTSMVNPSVDQVMATVAEQHPEHLPEGWTPPEPGRMARTVNKLLGG
;
A
#
# COMPACT_ATOMS: atom_id res chain seq x y z
N MET A 1 -28.59 -8.90 -1.50
CA MET A 1 -28.59 -7.65 -0.73
C MET A 1 -27.14 -7.38 -0.41
N SER A 2 -26.52 -6.47 -1.15
CA SER A 2 -25.12 -6.10 -0.91
C SER A 2 -25.08 -5.16 0.29
N ASP A 3 -24.22 -5.47 1.25
CA ASP A 3 -24.02 -4.67 2.45
C ASP A 3 -23.37 -3.33 2.06
N PRO A 4 -24.02 -2.17 2.25
CA PRO A 4 -23.52 -0.87 1.79
C PRO A 4 -22.39 -0.29 2.66
N THR A 5 -21.76 -1.09 3.53
CA THR A 5 -20.77 -0.62 4.51
C THR A 5 -19.51 -1.49 4.58
N ALA A 6 -19.19 -2.22 3.51
CA ALA A 6 -17.84 -2.78 3.39
C ALA A 6 -16.89 -1.67 2.89
N THR A 7 -16.51 -0.75 3.76
CA THR A 7 -15.38 0.16 3.49
C THR A 7 -14.15 -0.73 3.30
N GLN A 8 -13.57 -0.70 2.11
CA GLN A 8 -12.33 -1.39 1.82
C GLN A 8 -11.28 -0.79 2.78
N PRO A 9 -10.59 -1.60 3.61
CA PRO A 9 -9.67 -1.04 4.61
C PRO A 9 -8.45 -0.39 3.96
N VAL A 10 -8.16 -0.71 2.69
CA VAL A 10 -6.98 -0.27 1.96
C VAL A 10 -7.40 0.66 0.82
N THR A 11 -6.91 1.89 0.87
CA THR A 11 -7.07 2.90 -0.19
C THR A 11 -5.70 3.27 -0.75
N VAL A 12 -5.54 3.14 -2.07
CA VAL A 12 -4.34 3.54 -2.80
C VAL A 12 -4.59 4.85 -3.53
N TYR A 13 -3.93 5.91 -3.09
CA TYR A 13 -3.92 7.21 -3.74
C TYR A 13 -2.88 7.24 -4.85
N TRP A 14 -3.31 7.58 -6.06
CA TRP A 14 -2.48 7.53 -7.27
C TRP A 14 -2.75 8.72 -8.19
N ARG A 15 -1.94 8.86 -9.25
CA ARG A 15 -2.19 9.81 -10.35
C ARG A 15 -1.70 9.26 -11.70
N PRO A 16 -2.24 9.72 -12.83
CA PRO A 16 -1.75 9.35 -14.17
C PRO A 16 -0.24 9.59 -14.36
N GLY A 17 0.42 8.68 -15.08
CA GLY A 17 1.86 8.78 -15.35
C GLY A 17 2.79 8.39 -14.19
N CYS A 18 2.26 7.99 -13.04
CA CYS A 18 3.05 7.54 -11.89
C CYS A 18 3.57 6.10 -12.05
N GLY A 19 4.85 5.94 -12.40
CA GLY A 19 5.50 4.63 -12.53
C GLY A 19 5.53 3.80 -11.23
N PHE A 20 5.76 4.44 -10.08
CA PHE A 20 5.73 3.78 -8.77
C PHE A 20 4.34 3.24 -8.43
N CYS A 21 3.29 4.01 -8.74
CA CYS A 21 1.90 3.60 -8.54
C CYS A 21 1.58 2.36 -9.37
N ALA A 22 2.00 2.33 -10.65
CA ALA A 22 1.82 1.16 -11.50
C ALA A 22 2.56 -0.10 -10.99
N GLY A 23 3.73 0.10 -10.37
CA GLY A 23 4.49 -0.98 -9.72
C GLY A 23 3.79 -1.52 -8.49
N LEU A 24 3.37 -0.64 -7.58
CA LEU A 24 2.67 -1.01 -6.36
C LEU A 24 1.35 -1.71 -6.66
N LEU A 25 0.51 -1.13 -7.54
CA LEU A 25 -0.79 -1.69 -7.90
C LEU A 25 -0.67 -3.10 -8.48
N ARG A 26 0.26 -3.32 -9.44
CA ARG A 26 0.54 -4.67 -9.95
C ARG A 26 1.00 -5.64 -8.87
N GLY A 27 1.76 -5.15 -7.90
CA GLY A 27 2.22 -5.94 -6.77
C GLY A 27 1.05 -6.38 -5.89
N LEU A 28 0.17 -5.45 -5.51
CA LEU A 28 -1.04 -5.72 -4.72
C LEU A 28 -1.99 -6.67 -5.47
N GLU A 29 -2.20 -6.46 -6.77
CA GLU A 29 -3.02 -7.36 -7.60
C GLU A 29 -2.53 -8.82 -7.55
N LYS A 30 -1.20 -9.05 -7.51
CA LYS A 30 -0.63 -10.42 -7.38
C LYS A 30 -0.87 -11.06 -6.02
N THR A 31 -1.04 -10.26 -4.98
CA THR A 31 -1.38 -10.78 -3.64
C THR A 31 -2.85 -11.17 -3.53
N GLY A 32 -3.71 -10.61 -4.38
CA GLY A 32 -5.16 -10.73 -4.25
C GLY A 32 -5.78 -9.77 -3.24
N LEU A 33 -5.01 -8.81 -2.69
CA LEU A 33 -5.51 -7.83 -1.74
C LEU A 33 -6.53 -6.90 -2.40
N ALA A 34 -7.76 -6.93 -1.89
CA ALA A 34 -8.79 -6.00 -2.29
C ALA A 34 -8.47 -4.59 -1.77
N HIS A 35 -8.50 -3.60 -2.67
CA HIS A 35 -8.19 -2.21 -2.34
C HIS A 35 -8.96 -1.26 -3.25
N GLU A 36 -9.22 -0.06 -2.74
CA GLU A 36 -9.73 1.05 -3.54
C GLU A 36 -8.58 1.82 -4.19
N ARG A 37 -8.84 2.45 -5.33
CA ARG A 37 -7.87 3.33 -6.02
C ARG A 37 -8.49 4.70 -6.21
N VAL A 38 -7.89 5.72 -5.63
CA VAL A 38 -8.38 7.10 -5.70
C VAL A 38 -7.38 7.97 -6.45
N ASN A 39 -7.82 8.61 -7.53
CA ASN A 39 -6.99 9.50 -8.32
C ASN A 39 -6.99 10.90 -7.70
N ILE A 40 -5.84 11.33 -7.18
CA ILE A 40 -5.74 12.63 -6.48
C ILE A 40 -5.87 13.84 -7.42
N TRP A 41 -5.78 13.66 -8.74
CA TRP A 41 -6.04 14.74 -9.69
C TRP A 41 -7.52 15.02 -9.91
N GLU A 42 -8.38 14.05 -9.59
CA GLU A 42 -9.83 14.14 -9.80
C GLU A 42 -10.59 14.38 -8.49
N ASP A 43 -9.93 14.18 -7.35
CA ASP A 43 -10.48 14.34 -6.01
C ASP A 43 -9.61 15.28 -5.16
N GLU A 44 -10.09 16.50 -4.95
CA GLU A 44 -9.41 17.52 -4.16
C GLU A 44 -9.26 17.13 -2.68
N ALA A 45 -10.21 16.37 -2.13
CA ALA A 45 -10.15 15.90 -0.75
C ALA A 45 -9.07 14.82 -0.61
N ALA A 46 -8.94 13.94 -1.60
CA ALA A 46 -7.86 12.96 -1.67
C ALA A 46 -6.47 13.64 -1.80
N ALA A 47 -6.36 14.67 -2.64
CA ALA A 47 -5.12 15.46 -2.74
C ALA A 47 -4.77 16.15 -1.41
N ALA A 48 -5.77 16.72 -0.72
CA ALA A 48 -5.57 17.33 0.60
C ALA A 48 -5.12 16.30 1.65
N HIS A 49 -5.73 15.12 1.67
CA HIS A 49 -5.32 14.01 2.53
C HIS A 49 -3.85 13.61 2.26
N VAL A 50 -3.48 13.38 1.00
CA VAL A 50 -2.10 13.04 0.63
C VAL A 50 -1.12 14.12 1.08
N ARG A 51 -1.43 15.41 0.87
CA ARG A 51 -0.59 16.51 1.36
C ARG A 51 -0.44 16.48 2.88
N SER A 52 -1.49 16.14 3.62
CA SER A 52 -1.43 16.08 5.08
C SER A 52 -0.46 15.01 5.59
N VAL A 53 -0.37 13.86 4.91
CA VAL A 53 0.48 12.72 5.32
C VAL A 53 1.86 12.71 4.64
N ALA A 54 2.04 13.45 3.55
CA ALA A 54 3.28 13.52 2.79
C ALA A 54 4.01 14.87 2.91
N ASN A 55 4.00 15.46 4.12
CA ASN A 55 4.73 16.70 4.44
C ASN A 55 4.37 17.88 3.52
N GLY A 56 3.09 18.03 3.19
CA GLY A 56 2.58 19.05 2.28
C GLY A 56 2.70 18.73 0.79
N ASN A 57 3.32 17.61 0.42
CA ASN A 57 3.51 17.22 -0.99
C ASN A 57 2.41 16.30 -1.49
N GLU A 58 2.17 16.30 -2.79
CA GLU A 58 1.28 15.35 -3.46
C GLU A 58 2.04 14.09 -3.89
N THR A 59 2.76 13.47 -2.94
CA THR A 59 3.59 12.28 -3.21
C THR A 59 2.71 11.05 -3.32
N VAL A 60 2.80 10.36 -4.46
CA VAL A 60 2.09 9.10 -4.74
C VAL A 60 3.07 8.02 -5.22
N PRO A 61 2.80 6.72 -4.98
CA PRO A 61 1.62 6.19 -4.30
C PRO A 61 1.61 6.53 -2.81
N THR A 62 0.45 6.89 -2.27
CA THR A 62 0.21 6.94 -0.82
C THR A 62 -0.86 5.90 -0.53
N VAL A 63 -0.69 5.11 0.53
CA VAL A 63 -1.65 4.07 0.90
C VAL A 63 -2.17 4.35 2.29
N THR A 64 -3.48 4.24 2.49
CA THR A 64 -4.09 4.24 3.82
C THR A 64 -4.66 2.86 4.10
N VAL A 65 -4.35 2.32 5.28
CA VAL A 65 -4.85 1.07 5.83
C VAL A 65 -5.50 1.41 7.17
N GLY A 66 -6.84 1.43 7.23
CA GLY A 66 -7.55 1.96 8.40
C GLY A 66 -7.12 3.39 8.72
N ASP A 67 -6.60 3.62 9.93
CA ASP A 67 -6.07 4.93 10.37
C ASP A 67 -4.60 5.16 10.01
N THR A 68 -3.92 4.18 9.40
CA THR A 68 -2.49 4.24 9.11
C THR A 68 -2.22 4.62 7.66
N SER A 69 -1.54 5.76 7.46
CA SER A 69 -1.08 6.18 6.12
C SER A 69 0.41 5.97 5.92
N MET A 70 0.78 5.49 4.74
CA MET A 70 2.15 5.23 4.31
C MET A 70 2.43 5.95 2.98
N VAL A 71 3.55 6.66 2.91
CA VAL A 71 3.99 7.36 1.69
C VAL A 71 4.98 6.49 0.93
N ASN A 72 4.67 6.20 -0.33
CA ASN A 72 5.40 5.33 -1.24
C ASN A 72 5.83 3.96 -0.63
N PRO A 73 4.90 3.18 -0.03
CA PRO A 73 5.24 1.90 0.57
C PRO A 73 5.54 0.82 -0.48
N SER A 74 6.26 -0.21 -0.05
CA SER A 74 6.35 -1.48 -0.78
C SER A 74 5.10 -2.33 -0.58
N VAL A 75 4.91 -3.35 -1.43
CA VAL A 75 3.82 -4.34 -1.27
C VAL A 75 3.89 -5.02 0.10
N ASP A 76 5.09 -5.43 0.52
CA ASP A 76 5.29 -6.11 1.81
C ASP A 76 4.91 -5.23 2.99
N GLN A 77 5.20 -3.92 2.93
CA GLN A 77 4.78 -2.96 3.95
C GLN A 77 3.26 -2.81 4.02
N VAL A 78 2.58 -2.76 2.87
CA VAL A 78 1.11 -2.71 2.83
C VAL A 78 0.53 -4.00 3.41
N MET A 79 1.00 -5.16 2.98
CA MET A 79 0.49 -6.46 3.46
C MET A 79 0.75 -6.66 4.96
N ALA A 80 1.92 -6.27 5.47
CA ALA A 80 2.22 -6.32 6.90
C ALA A 80 1.27 -5.42 7.70
N THR A 81 1.03 -4.20 7.23
CA THR A 81 0.11 -3.26 7.90
C THR A 81 -1.33 -3.81 7.92
N VAL A 82 -1.78 -4.43 6.83
CA VAL A 82 -3.08 -5.10 6.78
C VAL A 82 -3.11 -6.28 7.76
N ALA A 83 -2.07 -7.11 7.80
CA ALA A 83 -2.01 -8.24 8.72
C ALA A 83 -2.06 -7.82 10.20
N GLU A 84 -1.48 -6.67 10.54
CA GLU A 84 -1.45 -6.14 11.90
C GLU A 84 -2.79 -5.49 12.31
N GLN A 85 -3.43 -4.74 11.40
CA GLN A 85 -4.58 -3.88 11.74
C GLN A 85 -5.93 -4.43 11.28
N HIS A 86 -5.93 -5.18 10.18
CA HIS A 86 -7.12 -5.65 9.47
C HIS A 86 -6.92 -7.08 8.92
N PRO A 87 -6.55 -8.06 9.77
CA PRO A 87 -6.21 -9.41 9.31
C PRO A 87 -7.37 -10.12 8.60
N GLU A 88 -8.62 -9.75 8.89
CA GLU A 88 -9.83 -10.24 8.21
C GLU A 88 -9.91 -9.87 6.73
N HIS A 89 -9.10 -8.92 6.28
CA HIS A 89 -9.01 -8.47 4.89
C HIS A 89 -7.81 -9.03 4.13
N LEU A 90 -7.02 -9.90 4.77
CA LEU A 90 -5.95 -10.60 4.07
C LEU A 90 -6.51 -11.58 3.03
N PRO A 91 -5.85 -11.72 1.86
CA PRO A 91 -6.19 -12.74 0.88
C PRO A 91 -6.09 -14.14 1.49
N GLU A 92 -6.99 -15.03 1.08
CA GLU A 92 -6.97 -16.42 1.53
C GLU A 92 -5.64 -17.09 1.15
N GLY A 93 -5.02 -17.77 2.11
CA GLY A 93 -3.73 -18.44 1.91
C GLY A 93 -2.51 -17.50 1.83
N TRP A 94 -2.69 -16.19 2.01
CA TRP A 94 -1.55 -15.29 2.19
C TRP A 94 -0.84 -15.59 3.50
N THR A 95 0.49 -15.69 3.45
CA THR A 95 1.34 -15.87 4.62
C THR A 95 2.41 -14.77 4.64
N PRO A 96 2.72 -14.20 5.81
CA PRO A 96 3.80 -13.23 5.92
C PRO A 96 5.11 -13.86 5.40
N PRO A 97 5.91 -13.14 4.61
CA PRO A 97 7.21 -13.64 4.21
C PRO A 97 8.07 -13.88 5.47
N GLU A 98 8.70 -15.05 5.57
CA GLU A 98 9.53 -15.36 6.72
C GLU A 98 10.65 -14.30 6.89
N PRO A 99 10.86 -13.79 8.12
CA PRO A 99 11.88 -12.80 8.41
C PRO A 99 13.27 -13.40 8.15
N GLY A 100 13.77 -13.26 6.91
CA GLY A 100 15.06 -13.84 6.53
C GLY A 100 15.35 -13.95 5.04
N ARG A 101 14.35 -13.87 4.14
CA ARG A 101 14.62 -14.00 2.70
C ARG A 101 15.23 -12.74 2.05
N MET A 102 15.22 -11.58 2.73
CA MET A 102 15.89 -10.35 2.26
C MET A 102 17.32 -10.15 2.84
N ALA A 103 17.61 -10.72 4.02
CA ALA A 103 18.86 -10.47 4.74
C ALA A 103 20.12 -11.10 4.07
N ARG A 104 19.96 -12.03 3.13
CA ARG A 104 21.10 -12.72 2.48
C ARG A 104 21.74 -11.94 1.34
N THR A 105 21.10 -10.88 0.82
CA THR A 105 21.65 -10.13 -0.32
C THR A 105 22.55 -8.96 0.10
N VAL A 106 22.55 -8.56 1.37
CA VAL A 106 23.30 -7.39 1.87
C VAL A 106 24.71 -7.72 2.38
N ASN A 107 25.07 -8.99 2.60
CA ASN A 107 26.33 -9.35 3.27
C ASN A 107 27.49 -9.75 2.34
N LYS A 108 27.47 -9.40 1.04
CA LYS A 108 28.55 -9.79 0.10
C LYS A 108 29.44 -8.64 -0.41
N LEU A 109 29.36 -7.44 0.16
CA LEU A 109 30.12 -6.28 -0.37
C LEU A 109 31.06 -5.56 0.60
N LEU A 110 31.27 -6.05 1.82
CA LEU A 110 32.21 -5.42 2.77
C LEU A 110 33.09 -6.47 3.47
N GLY A 111 33.89 -7.18 2.69
CA GLY A 111 34.85 -8.17 3.19
C GLY A 111 35.97 -8.39 2.18
N GLY A 112 36.89 -7.43 2.13
CA GLY A 112 38.14 -7.44 1.37
C GLY A 112 39.03 -6.32 1.85
#